data_AF-A0A1W0WWF4-F1
#
_entry.id   AF-A0A1W0WWF4-F1
#
_cell.length_a   1.000
_cell.length_b   1.000
_cell.length_c   1.000
_cell.angle_alpha   90.00
_cell.angle_beta   90.00
_cell.angle_gamma   90.00
#
_symmetry.space_group_name_H-M   'P 1'
#
loop_
_entity.id
_entity.type
_entity.pdbx_description
1 polymer ?
#
loop_
_entity_poly.entity_id
_entity_poly.type
_entity_poly.pdbx_seq_one_letter_code
_entity_poly.pdbx_strand_id
1 'polypeptide(L)'
;MYGVVQPSSGVFKNPTNYYDKIATVSGTPDVVAVNWTVALYVEPQGLCSGFFENAVFSTSGLKNAFTYFVAARAKGPQQAYVSEIFIDYTVMEIDHRCLAPNVATGTCDNPIFLINTRVKPPLLTQADIDYIEGTFNRVMAPYCFSMANLTKSTWDSTLLTCNPEKPPHYKELIDLTSKILGV
;
A
#
# COMPACT_ATOMS: atom_id res chain seq x y z
N MET A 1 6.13 -3.12 5.45
CA MET A 1 5.54 -4.09 4.50
C MET A 1 6.32 -5.39 4.60
N TYR A 2 5.62 -6.53 4.58
CA TYR A 2 6.18 -7.88 4.78
C TYR A 2 6.19 -8.70 3.49
N GLY A 3 5.15 -8.60 2.67
CA GLY A 3 5.05 -9.34 1.41
C GLY A 3 4.14 -8.64 0.40
N VAL A 4 4.37 -8.94 -0.89
CA VAL A 4 3.62 -8.40 -2.03
C VAL A 4 3.30 -9.50 -3.04
N VAL A 5 2.06 -9.57 -3.54
CA VAL A 5 1.73 -10.29 -4.78
C VAL A 5 1.66 -9.25 -5.89
N GLN A 6 2.48 -9.39 -6.93
CA GLN A 6 2.35 -8.64 -8.18
C GLN A 6 2.68 -9.57 -9.36
N PRO A 7 2.05 -9.42 -10.54
CA PRO A 7 2.39 -10.20 -11.73
C PRO A 7 3.81 -9.98 -12.29
N SER A 8 4.57 -8.99 -11.81
CA SER A 8 5.92 -8.65 -12.29
C SER A 8 6.94 -8.61 -11.15
N SER A 9 8.04 -9.33 -11.35
CA SER A 9 9.03 -9.88 -10.42
C SER A 9 10.01 -8.90 -9.74
N GLY A 10 9.57 -7.69 -9.37
CA GLY A 10 10.42 -6.77 -8.61
C GLY A 10 10.64 -7.25 -7.17
N VAL A 11 11.89 -7.36 -6.74
CA VAL A 11 12.21 -7.56 -5.31
C VAL A 11 12.36 -6.19 -4.65
N PHE A 12 11.53 -5.94 -3.63
CA PHE A 12 11.58 -4.70 -2.85
C PHE A 12 12.44 -4.87 -1.60
N LYS A 13 13.31 -3.89 -1.33
CA LYS A 13 14.05 -3.80 -0.06
C LYS A 13 13.61 -2.61 0.78
N ASN A 14 13.62 -2.81 2.09
CA ASN A 14 13.32 -1.82 3.12
C ASN A 14 12.00 -1.03 2.92
N PRO A 15 10.89 -1.65 2.47
CA PRO A 15 9.66 -0.90 2.22
C PRO A 15 9.09 -0.33 3.52
N THR A 16 8.98 1.00 3.54
CA THR A 16 8.55 1.79 4.70
C THR A 16 7.35 2.66 4.30
N ASN A 17 6.27 2.54 5.07
CA ASN A 17 5.08 3.37 4.90
C ASN A 17 5.16 4.59 5.81
N TYR A 18 4.81 5.75 5.27
CA TYR A 18 4.63 7.01 5.97
C TYR A 18 3.21 7.49 5.75
N TYR A 19 2.57 7.97 6.82
CA TYR A 19 1.19 8.44 6.81
C TYR A 19 1.12 9.82 7.42
N ASP A 20 0.68 10.79 6.63
CA ASP A 20 0.36 12.12 7.12
C ASP A 20 -1.16 12.32 6.96
N LYS A 21 -1.86 12.45 8.08
CA LYS A 21 -3.28 12.82 8.06
C LYS A 21 -3.42 14.21 7.47
N ILE A 22 -4.24 14.34 6.44
CA ILE A 22 -4.57 15.63 5.83
C ILE A 22 -5.76 16.21 6.57
N ALA A 23 -6.84 15.43 6.66
CA ALA A 23 -8.11 15.91 7.15
C ALA A 23 -9.09 14.81 7.56
N THR A 24 -10.10 15.21 8.31
CA THR A 24 -11.28 14.38 8.60
C THR A 24 -12.53 15.22 8.41
N VAL A 25 -13.50 14.65 7.73
CA VAL A 25 -14.87 15.17 7.65
C VAL A 25 -15.76 14.21 8.43
N SER A 26 -16.42 14.72 9.47
CA SER A 26 -17.33 13.92 10.28
C SER A 26 -18.67 13.70 9.57
N GLY A 27 -19.20 12.48 9.62
CA GLY A 27 -20.41 12.07 8.89
C GLY A 27 -20.87 10.65 9.21
N THR A 28 -21.69 10.07 8.33
CA THR A 28 -22.11 8.67 8.42
C THR A 28 -21.94 8.02 7.05
N PRO A 29 -20.76 7.45 6.74
CA PRO A 29 -19.56 7.32 7.57
C PRO A 29 -18.70 8.60 7.65
N ASP A 30 -17.83 8.72 8.66
CA ASP A 30 -16.71 9.67 8.64
C ASP A 30 -15.80 9.38 7.43
N VAL A 31 -15.14 10.42 6.95
CA VAL A 31 -14.18 10.36 5.86
C VAL A 31 -12.83 10.88 6.32
N VAL A 32 -11.77 10.10 6.12
CA VAL A 32 -10.40 10.50 6.45
C VAL A 32 -9.58 10.59 5.18
N ALA A 33 -8.94 11.74 4.95
CA ALA A 33 -7.95 11.90 3.91
C ALA A 33 -6.53 11.83 4.48
N VAL A 34 -5.68 11.04 3.83
CA VAL A 34 -4.28 10.88 4.21
C VAL A 34 -3.38 10.95 2.98
N ASN A 35 -2.16 11.41 3.23
CA ASN A 35 -1.03 11.22 2.33
C ASN A 35 -0.29 9.98 2.77
N TRP A 36 -0.27 8.98 1.91
CA TRP A 36 0.46 7.75 2.13
C TRP A 36 1.66 7.74 1.19
N THR A 37 2.86 7.70 1.77
CA THR A 37 4.08 7.46 1.01
C THR A 37 4.67 6.09 1.34
N VAL A 38 4.95 5.27 0.34
CA VAL A 38 5.75 4.06 0.49
C VAL A 38 7.13 4.34 -0.09
N ALA A 39 8.17 4.31 0.74
CA ALA A 39 9.56 4.42 0.27
C ALA A 39 10.20 3.03 0.28
N LEU A 40 10.89 2.67 -0.81
CA LEU A 40 11.58 1.38 -0.92
C LEU A 40 12.71 1.42 -1.93
N TYR A 41 13.61 0.44 -1.86
CA TYR A 41 14.60 0.19 -2.91
C TYR A 41 14.09 -0.90 -3.86
N VAL A 42 14.19 -0.64 -5.17
CA VAL A 42 13.86 -1.63 -6.22
C VAL A 42 15.14 -2.27 -6.74
N GLU A 43 15.19 -3.58 -6.70
CA GLU A 43 16.26 -4.39 -7.28
C GLU A 43 16.03 -4.66 -8.78
N PRO A 44 17.10 -4.89 -9.58
CA PRO A 44 18.51 -4.98 -9.17
C PRO A 44 19.26 -3.63 -9.08
N GLN A 45 18.63 -2.51 -9.44
CA GLN A 45 19.35 -1.24 -9.58
C GLN A 45 19.59 -0.50 -8.25
N GLY A 46 19.03 -0.98 -7.13
CA GLY A 46 19.12 -0.30 -5.84
C GLY A 46 18.54 1.11 -5.88
N LEU A 47 17.55 1.36 -6.75
CA LEU A 47 16.98 2.69 -6.92
C LEU A 47 15.98 2.97 -5.80
N CYS A 48 16.24 4.04 -5.04
CA CYS A 48 15.27 4.55 -4.09
C CYS A 48 14.03 5.06 -4.83
N SER A 49 12.89 4.50 -4.46
CA SER A 49 11.63 4.60 -5.18
C SER A 49 10.49 4.91 -4.22
N GLY A 50 9.47 5.59 -4.75
CA GLY A 50 8.33 6.04 -3.98
C GLY A 50 6.99 5.69 -4.62
N PHE A 51 6.06 5.20 -3.81
CA PHE A 51 4.63 5.32 -4.07
C PHE A 51 4.11 6.52 -3.29
N PHE A 52 3.40 7.42 -3.96
CA PHE A 52 2.81 8.60 -3.34
C PHE A 52 1.31 8.56 -3.60
N GLU A 53 0.54 8.49 -2.53
CA GLU A 53 -0.89 8.23 -2.58
C GLU A 53 -1.62 9.30 -1.81
N ASN A 54 -2.61 9.90 -2.46
CA ASN A 54 -3.67 10.59 -1.75
C ASN A 54 -4.86 9.64 -1.67
N ALA A 55 -5.30 9.35 -0.45
CA ALA A 55 -6.33 8.35 -0.21
C ALA A 55 -7.45 8.91 0.65
N VAL A 56 -8.67 8.58 0.26
CA VAL A 56 -9.90 8.89 0.99
C VAL A 56 -10.49 7.59 1.51
N PHE A 57 -10.62 7.49 2.83
CA PHE A 57 -11.17 6.33 3.53
C PHE A 57 -12.58 6.62 3.99
N SER A 58 -13.50 5.67 3.81
CA SER A 58 -14.75 5.63 4.58
C SER A 58 -14.53 4.94 5.93
N THR A 59 -15.40 5.16 6.93
CA THR A 59 -15.37 4.36 8.18
C THR A 59 -15.64 2.88 7.97
N SER A 60 -16.19 2.49 6.80
CA SER A 60 -16.36 1.09 6.44
C SER A 60 -15.07 0.43 5.90
N GLY A 61 -13.94 1.14 5.89
CA GLY A 61 -12.64 0.62 5.44
C GLY A 61 -12.44 0.62 3.92
N LEU A 62 -13.34 1.24 3.15
CA LEU A 62 -13.16 1.37 1.70
C LEU A 62 -12.22 2.55 1.41
N LYS A 63 -11.22 2.33 0.55
CA LYS A 63 -10.17 3.30 0.21
C LYS A 63 -10.21 3.62 -1.29
N ASN A 64 -10.47 4.87 -1.65
CA ASN A 64 -10.21 5.35 -3.00
C ASN A 64 -8.89 6.11 -3.01
N ALA A 65 -7.94 5.70 -3.86
CA ALA A 65 -6.61 6.27 -3.87
C ALA A 65 -6.15 6.69 -5.26
N PHE A 66 -5.59 7.89 -5.34
CA PHE A 66 -4.82 8.34 -6.50
C PHE A 66 -3.34 8.14 -6.20
N THR A 67 -2.68 7.28 -6.97
CA THR A 67 -1.34 6.76 -6.71
C THR A 67 -0.36 7.22 -7.78
N TYR A 68 0.75 7.85 -7.40
CA TYR A 68 1.93 8.01 -8.24
C TYR A 68 2.96 6.94 -7.90
N PHE A 69 3.59 6.34 -8.90
CA PHE A 69 4.71 5.44 -8.69
C PHE A 69 5.95 5.90 -9.46
N VAL A 70 6.99 6.28 -8.72
CA VAL A 70 8.23 6.83 -9.27
C VAL A 70 9.07 5.75 -9.98
N ALA A 71 9.09 4.51 -9.46
CA ALA A 71 9.95 3.46 -10.01
C ALA A 71 9.47 2.84 -11.33
N ALA A 72 8.17 2.80 -11.60
CA ALA A 72 7.66 2.27 -12.88
C ALA A 72 7.64 3.31 -14.00
N ARG A 73 8.23 4.50 -13.80
CA ARG A 73 8.21 5.59 -14.78
C ARG A 73 6.77 6.00 -15.16
N ALA A 74 5.85 5.97 -14.19
CA ALA A 74 4.48 6.42 -14.43
C ALA A 74 4.50 7.90 -14.87
N LYS A 75 3.82 8.22 -15.96
CA LYS A 75 3.76 9.59 -16.52
C LYS A 75 2.74 10.50 -15.80
N GLY A 76 2.19 10.06 -14.67
CA GLY A 76 1.11 10.73 -13.96
C GLY A 76 0.50 9.84 -12.87
N PRO A 77 -0.53 10.34 -12.16
CA PRO A 77 -1.23 9.54 -11.17
C PRO A 77 -2.02 8.43 -11.86
N GLN A 78 -1.99 7.24 -11.28
CA GLN A 78 -2.88 6.13 -11.60
C GLN A 78 -3.93 6.04 -10.51
N GLN A 79 -5.19 5.93 -10.91
CA GLN A 79 -6.24 5.63 -9.96
C GLN A 79 -6.15 4.15 -9.58
N ALA A 80 -6.11 3.87 -8.27
CA ALA A 80 -6.17 2.52 -7.74
C ALA A 80 -7.44 2.40 -6.89
N TYR A 81 -8.20 1.34 -7.13
CA TYR A 81 -9.31 0.98 -6.25
C TYR A 81 -8.74 0.10 -5.16
N VAL A 82 -8.83 0.56 -3.92
CA VAL A 82 -8.14 -0.07 -2.80
C VAL A 82 -9.16 -0.54 -1.77
N SER A 83 -8.97 -1.77 -1.31
CA SER A 83 -9.85 -2.39 -0.33
C SER A 83 -9.00 -3.06 0.72
N GLU A 84 -9.28 -2.73 1.98
CA GLU A 84 -8.72 -3.44 3.12
C GLU A 84 -9.45 -4.77 3.28
N ILE A 85 -8.76 -5.88 3.01
CA ILE A 85 -9.34 -7.23 3.15
C ILE A 85 -9.37 -7.62 4.62
N PHE A 86 -8.35 -7.22 5.37
CA PHE A 86 -8.22 -7.52 6.78
C PHE A 86 -7.36 -6.48 7.48
N ILE A 87 -7.73 -6.15 8.71
CA ILE A 87 -6.93 -5.35 9.63
C ILE A 87 -7.23 -5.80 11.07
N ASP A 88 -6.18 -6.03 11.86
CA ASP A 88 -6.32 -6.29 13.30
C ASP A 88 -5.94 -5.09 14.17
N TYR A 89 -5.52 -3.99 13.52
CA TYR A 89 -5.04 -2.74 14.12
C TYR A 89 -3.78 -2.87 14.99
N THR A 90 -3.26 -4.08 15.23
CA THR A 90 -2.16 -4.34 16.16
C THR A 90 -0.89 -4.81 15.47
N VAL A 91 -0.99 -5.75 14.53
CA VAL A 91 0.15 -6.45 13.93
C VAL A 91 0.17 -6.21 12.43
N MET A 92 -0.96 -6.41 11.75
CA MET A 92 -1.00 -6.41 10.29
C MET A 92 -2.32 -5.90 9.69
N GLU A 93 -2.20 -5.54 8.41
CA GLU A 93 -3.31 -5.35 7.48
C GLU A 93 -2.98 -6.06 6.16
N ILE A 94 -4.03 -6.50 5.46
CA ILE A 94 -3.98 -7.05 4.11
C ILE A 94 -4.70 -6.06 3.20
N ASP A 95 -3.92 -5.41 2.33
CA ASP A 95 -4.39 -4.42 1.38
C ASP A 95 -4.52 -5.05 -0.01
N HIS A 96 -5.65 -4.87 -0.67
CA HIS A 96 -5.84 -5.23 -2.08
C HIS A 96 -5.99 -3.97 -2.92
N ARG A 97 -5.23 -3.90 -4.00
CA ARG A 97 -5.24 -2.78 -4.94
C ARG A 97 -5.53 -3.29 -6.34
N CYS A 98 -6.52 -2.68 -6.97
CA CYS A 98 -6.80 -2.91 -8.37
C CYS A 98 -6.30 -1.77 -9.23
N LEU A 99 -5.28 -2.05 -10.06
CA LEU A 99 -4.73 -1.09 -11.01
C LEU A 99 -5.47 -1.08 -12.36
N ALA A 100 -6.19 -2.15 -12.67
CA ALA A 100 -6.97 -2.30 -13.91
C ALA A 100 -8.32 -2.98 -13.59
N PRO A 101 -9.33 -2.23 -13.13
CA PRO A 101 -10.66 -2.77 -12.87
C PRO A 101 -11.36 -3.12 -14.18
N ASN A 102 -11.98 -4.30 -14.23
CA ASN A 102 -12.77 -4.76 -15.36
C ASN A 102 -14.26 -4.63 -15.03
N VAL A 103 -14.89 -3.60 -15.56
CA VAL A 103 -16.30 -3.29 -15.29
C VAL A 103 -17.27 -4.28 -15.97
N ALA A 104 -16.82 -5.04 -16.97
CA ALA A 104 -17.66 -6.02 -17.65
C ALA A 104 -17.78 -7.33 -16.85
N THR A 105 -16.70 -7.75 -16.21
CA THR A 105 -16.65 -8.98 -15.40
C THR A 105 -16.82 -8.72 -13.90
N GLY A 106 -16.67 -7.48 -13.45
CA GLY A 106 -16.62 -7.14 -12.03
C GLY A 106 -15.34 -7.61 -11.32
N THR A 107 -14.28 -7.92 -12.07
CA THR A 107 -13.00 -8.42 -11.52
C THR A 107 -11.89 -7.38 -11.65
N CYS A 108 -10.73 -7.68 -11.05
CA CYS A 108 -9.52 -6.90 -11.29
C CYS A 108 -8.57 -7.65 -12.23
N ASP A 109 -8.23 -7.04 -13.37
CA ASP A 109 -7.31 -7.64 -14.34
C ASP A 109 -5.83 -7.50 -13.92
N ASN A 110 -5.53 -6.56 -13.02
CA ASN A 110 -4.20 -6.35 -12.46
C ASN A 110 -4.27 -6.11 -10.94
N PRO A 111 -4.49 -7.17 -10.14
CA PRO A 111 -4.55 -7.09 -8.69
C PRO A 111 -3.15 -7.07 -8.06
N ILE A 112 -3.02 -6.31 -6.98
CA ILE A 112 -1.86 -6.32 -6.09
C ILE A 112 -2.36 -6.57 -4.67
N PHE A 113 -1.69 -7.48 -3.96
CA PHE A 113 -1.93 -7.70 -2.53
C PHE A 113 -0.69 -7.30 -1.74
N LEU A 114 -0.86 -6.53 -0.68
CA LEU A 114 0.22 -6.10 0.21
C LEU A 114 -0.08 -6.55 1.63
N ILE A 115 0.94 -7.06 2.32
CA ILE A 115 0.91 -7.21 3.78
C ILE A 115 1.66 -6.04 4.38
N ASN A 116 0.94 -5.13 5.04
CA ASN A 116 1.58 -4.09 5.84
C ASN A 116 1.63 -4.54 7.30
N THR A 117 2.77 -4.31 7.94
CA THR A 117 3.01 -4.65 9.34
C THR A 117 3.19 -3.38 10.15
N ARG A 118 2.73 -3.38 11.40
CA ARG A 118 2.91 -2.26 12.33
C ARG A 118 4.34 -2.16 12.85
N VAL A 119 5.06 -3.29 12.85
CA VAL A 119 6.48 -3.39 13.23
C VAL A 119 7.33 -3.61 11.97
N LYS A 120 8.54 -3.03 11.96
CA LYS A 120 9.49 -3.24 10.85
C LYS A 120 9.84 -4.73 10.76
N PRO A 121 9.90 -5.34 9.56
CA PRO A 121 10.10 -6.78 9.41
C PRO A 121 11.27 -7.40 10.22
N PRO A 122 12.46 -6.76 10.37
CA PRO A 122 13.54 -7.30 11.19
C PRO A 122 13.26 -7.36 12.69
N LEU A 123 12.28 -6.61 13.16
CA LEU A 123 11.91 -6.50 14.57
C LEU A 123 10.68 -7.36 14.90
N LEU A 124 10.13 -8.08 13.92
CA LEU A 124 9.05 -9.04 14.16
C LEU A 124 9.62 -10.24 14.94
N THR A 125 8.90 -10.65 15.97
CA THR A 125 9.18 -11.91 16.65
C THR A 125 8.73 -13.10 15.80
N GLN A 126 9.19 -14.31 16.13
CA GLN A 126 8.69 -15.51 15.44
C GLN A 126 7.17 -15.68 15.63
N ALA A 127 6.65 -15.33 16.80
CA ALA A 127 5.22 -15.35 17.06
C ALA A 127 4.45 -14.38 16.16
N ASP A 128 4.98 -13.18 15.90
CA ASP A 128 4.38 -12.24 14.96
C ASP A 128 4.40 -12.79 13.53
N ILE A 129 5.51 -13.41 13.13
CA ILE A 129 5.64 -14.02 11.80
C ILE A 129 4.62 -15.16 11.63
N ASP A 130 4.55 -16.09 12.57
CA ASP A 130 3.61 -17.21 12.53
C ASP A 130 2.15 -16.73 12.49
N TYR A 131 1.84 -15.69 13.27
CA TYR A 131 0.53 -15.06 13.27
C TYR A 131 0.22 -14.40 11.91
N ILE A 132 1.18 -13.66 11.32
CA ILE A 132 1.00 -13.00 10.03
C ILE A 132 0.74 -14.01 8.92
N GLU A 133 1.57 -15.06 8.85
CA GLU A 133 1.49 -16.07 7.80
C GLU A 133 0.23 -16.93 7.94
N GLY A 134 -0.10 -17.35 9.16
CA GLY A 134 -1.32 -18.10 9.45
C GLY A 134 -2.58 -17.28 9.16
N THR A 135 -2.60 -16.00 9.53
CA THR A 135 -3.72 -15.10 9.27
C THR A 135 -3.88 -14.83 7.78
N PHE A 136 -2.79 -14.55 7.05
CA PHE A 136 -2.87 -14.35 5.60
C PHE A 136 -3.43 -15.59 4.91
N ASN A 137 -2.88 -16.78 5.17
CA ASN A 137 -3.37 -18.02 4.55
C ASN A 137 -4.85 -18.27 4.85
N ARG A 138 -5.30 -18.03 6.09
CA ARG A 138 -6.71 -18.20 6.48
C ARG A 138 -7.64 -17.20 5.79
N VAL A 139 -7.27 -15.91 5.78
CA VAL A 139 -8.08 -14.83 5.20
C VAL A 139 -8.12 -14.93 3.68
N MET A 140 -7.02 -15.33 3.06
CA MET A 140 -6.86 -15.35 1.61
C MET A 140 -7.26 -16.68 0.95
N ALA A 141 -7.47 -17.74 1.72
CA ALA A 141 -7.91 -19.05 1.22
C ALA A 141 -9.17 -18.99 0.33
N PRO A 142 -10.24 -18.21 0.64
CA PRO A 142 -11.41 -18.08 -0.23
C PRO A 142 -11.11 -17.50 -1.62
N TYR A 143 -9.97 -16.82 -1.77
CA TYR A 143 -9.51 -16.22 -3.01
C TYR A 143 -8.43 -17.07 -3.70
N CYS A 144 -8.18 -18.30 -3.22
CA CYS A 144 -7.13 -19.19 -3.73
C CYS A 144 -5.71 -18.59 -3.66
N PHE A 145 -5.46 -17.73 -2.66
CA PHE A 145 -4.14 -17.15 -2.40
C PHE A 145 -3.58 -17.64 -1.06
N SER A 146 -2.25 -17.70 -1.00
CA SER A 146 -1.48 -18.10 0.18
C SER A 146 -0.14 -17.37 0.21
N MET A 147 0.60 -17.54 1.30
CA MET A 147 1.97 -17.02 1.44
C MET A 147 2.90 -17.49 0.31
N ALA A 148 2.64 -18.65 -0.31
CA ALA A 148 3.42 -19.16 -1.44
C ALA A 148 3.28 -18.31 -2.72
N ASN A 149 2.24 -17.47 -2.80
CA ASN A 149 2.02 -16.57 -3.92
C ASN A 149 2.70 -15.20 -3.72
N LEU A 150 3.25 -14.93 -2.54
CA LEU A 150 3.86 -13.65 -2.19
C LEU A 150 5.36 -13.65 -2.44
N THR A 151 5.86 -12.51 -2.90
CA THR A 151 7.28 -12.15 -2.79
C THR A 151 7.49 -11.43 -1.47
N LYS A 152 8.30 -12.03 -0.59
CA LYS A 152 8.70 -11.41 0.67
C LYS A 152 9.65 -10.25 0.42
N SER A 153 9.35 -9.08 0.98
CA SER A 153 10.30 -7.97 0.95
C SER A 153 11.50 -8.29 1.82
N THR A 154 12.69 -7.88 1.40
CA THR A 154 13.90 -8.08 2.21
C THR A 154 14.25 -6.82 2.99
N TRP A 155 14.95 -7.01 4.11
CA TRP A 155 15.45 -5.89 4.89
C TRP A 155 16.98 -5.94 4.96
N ASP A 156 17.61 -4.84 4.58
CA ASP A 156 19.04 -4.67 4.49
C ASP A 156 19.44 -3.44 5.33
N SER A 157 20.11 -3.69 6.46
CA SER A 157 20.54 -2.63 7.38
C SER A 157 21.72 -1.81 6.88
N THR A 158 22.35 -2.20 5.76
CA THR A 158 23.47 -1.47 5.16
C THR A 158 23.02 -0.36 4.22
N LEU A 159 21.76 -0.41 3.75
CA LEU A 159 21.18 0.63 2.92
C LEU A 159 20.85 1.87 3.74
N LEU A 160 21.11 3.04 3.15
CA LEU A 160 20.69 4.32 3.71
C LEU A 160 19.16 4.43 3.72
N THR A 161 18.63 5.46 4.38
CA THR A 161 17.20 5.73 4.32
C THR A 161 16.80 6.14 2.91
N CYS A 162 15.82 5.43 2.33
CA CYS A 162 15.26 5.81 1.04
C CYS A 162 14.31 6.99 1.19
N ASN A 163 14.66 8.13 0.58
CA ASN A 163 13.86 9.34 0.50
C ASN A 163 13.55 9.66 -0.97
N PRO A 164 12.50 9.05 -1.56
CA PRO A 164 12.17 9.28 -2.96
C PRO A 164 11.72 10.73 -3.18
N GLU A 165 12.08 11.30 -4.32
CA GLU A 165 11.61 12.64 -4.69
C GLU A 165 10.10 12.63 -4.94
N LYS A 166 9.40 13.63 -4.41
CA LYS A 166 7.95 13.79 -4.59
C LYS A 166 7.66 14.16 -6.05
N PRO A 167 6.66 13.56 -6.71
CA PRO A 167 6.24 13.98 -8.05
C PRO A 167 5.81 15.46 -8.08
N PRO A 168 6.09 16.21 -9.17
CA PRO A 168 5.83 17.66 -9.25
C PRO A 168 4.39 18.10 -8.92
N HIS A 169 3.39 17.26 -9.23
CA HIS A 169 1.97 17.57 -9.02
C HIS A 169 1.37 16.89 -7.78
N TYR A 170 2.18 16.15 -7.00
CA TYR A 170 1.65 15.45 -5.83
C TYR A 170 1.09 16.43 -4.79
N LYS A 171 1.74 17.58 -4.59
CA LYS A 171 1.23 18.63 -3.70
C LYS A 171 -0.11 19.21 -4.17
N GLU A 172 -0.28 19.41 -5.48
CA GLU A 172 -1.53 19.94 -6.04
C GLU A 172 -2.70 18.99 -5.81
N LEU A 173 -2.47 17.68 -5.91
CA LEU A 173 -3.46 16.65 -5.59
C LEU A 173 -3.89 16.71 -4.12
N ILE A 174 -2.93 16.89 -3.21
CA ILE A 174 -3.18 17.06 -1.78
C ILE A 174 -4.06 18.27 -1.53
N ASP A 175 -3.65 19.42 -2.08
CA ASP A 175 -4.37 20.69 -1.91
C ASP A 175 -5.78 20.62 -2.51
N LEU A 176 -5.97 19.90 -3.63
CA LEU A 176 -7.28 19.66 -4.23
C LEU A 176 -8.18 18.81 -3.32
N THR A 177 -7.68 17.71 -2.77
CA THR A 177 -8.46 16.85 -1.88
C THR A 177 -8.86 17.57 -0.61
N SER A 178 -7.97 18.37 -0.01
CA SER A 178 -8.32 19.21 1.14
C SER A 178 -9.47 20.16 0.79
N LYS A 179 -9.39 20.87 -0.34
CA LYS A 179 -10.47 21.76 -0.78
C LYS A 179 -11.80 21.03 -0.99
N ILE A 180 -11.79 19.84 -1.61
CA ILE A 180 -12.99 19.03 -1.84
C ILE A 180 -13.64 18.62 -0.51
N LEU A 181 -12.82 18.30 0.50
CA LEU A 181 -13.29 17.92 1.83
C LEU A 181 -13.66 19.12 2.71
N GLY A 182 -13.44 20.36 2.26
CA GLY A 182 -13.78 21.57 3.00
C GLY A 182 -12.88 21.85 4.21
N VAL A 183 -11.61 21.45 4.13
CA VAL A 183 -10.59 21.52 5.20
C VAL A 183 -9.31 22.21 4.74
#